data_AF-A0A480NH91-F1
#
_entry.id   AF-A0A480NH91-F1
#
_cell.length_a   1.000
_cell.length_b   1.000
_cell.length_c   1.000
_cell.angle_alpha   90.00
_cell.angle_beta   90.00
_cell.angle_gamma   90.00
#
_symmetry.space_group_name_H-M   'P 1'
#
loop_
_entity.id
_entity.type
_entity.pdbx_description
1 polymer ?
#
loop_
_entity_poly.entity_id
_entity_poly.type
_entity_poly.pdbx_seq_one_letter_code
_entity_poly.pdbx_strand_id
1 'polypeptide(L)'
;LGRKSRPAAQRLAGGTRSARTFWLNARSRRLQLPLLIPRAATFSGRKFTMSILKIHAREIFDSRGNPTVEVDLHTAKGLFRAAVPSGASTGIYEALELRDNDKTRYMGKGVSKAVEHINKTIAPALVSKKLNVVEQEKIDKLMIEMDGTENKSKFGANAILGVSLAVCKAGAVEKGVPLYRHIADLAGNAEVILPVP
;
A
#
# COMPACT_ATOMS: atom_id res chain seq x y z
N LEU A 1 -53.28 -16.69 -31.38
CA LEU A 1 -53.99 -16.46 -30.10
C LEU A 1 -53.48 -15.16 -29.51
N GLY A 2 -54.41 -14.30 -29.09
CA GLY A 2 -54.27 -12.83 -29.20
C GLY A 2 -53.41 -12.13 -28.15
N ARG A 3 -53.13 -10.85 -28.44
CA ARG A 3 -53.55 -9.69 -27.62
C ARG A 3 -53.20 -8.38 -28.34
N LYS A 4 -54.24 -7.65 -28.76
CA LYS A 4 -54.22 -6.20 -29.03
C LYS A 4 -54.72 -5.50 -27.77
N SER A 5 -54.06 -4.43 -27.34
CA SER A 5 -54.73 -3.27 -26.72
C SER A 5 -53.83 -2.04 -26.78
N ARG A 6 -54.43 -0.94 -27.24
CA ARG A 6 -53.90 0.43 -27.35
C ARG A 6 -54.60 1.29 -26.27
N PRO A 7 -54.11 2.52 -26.00
CA PRO A 7 -54.30 3.25 -24.75
C PRO A 7 -55.47 4.24 -24.76
N ALA A 8 -55.83 4.74 -23.58
CA ALA A 8 -56.70 5.91 -23.36
C ALA A 8 -56.35 6.54 -22.00
N ALA A 9 -56.57 7.81 -21.69
CA ALA A 9 -56.71 9.06 -22.41
C ALA A 9 -56.74 10.14 -21.31
N GLN A 10 -56.15 11.31 -21.57
CA GLN A 10 -56.23 12.51 -20.72
C GLN A 10 -57.67 13.06 -20.70
N ARG A 11 -58.06 13.72 -19.59
CA ARG A 11 -59.09 14.76 -19.58
C ARG A 11 -58.70 15.91 -18.66
N LEU A 12 -58.86 17.12 -19.22
CA LEU A 12 -58.68 18.46 -18.67
C LEU A 12 -60.05 19.08 -18.33
N ALA A 13 -59.96 20.29 -17.73
CA ALA A 13 -60.99 21.32 -17.47
C ALA A 13 -61.68 21.22 -16.09
N GLY A 14 -61.95 22.29 -15.35
CA GLY A 14 -61.85 23.75 -15.57
C GLY A 14 -62.72 24.45 -14.50
N GLY A 15 -62.59 25.78 -14.32
CA GLY A 15 -63.50 26.62 -13.51
C GLY A 15 -62.78 27.60 -12.59
N THR A 16 -62.53 28.87 -12.96
CA THR A 16 -63.38 30.09 -13.02
C THR A 16 -63.31 30.98 -11.76
N ARG A 17 -63.13 32.28 -12.03
CA ARG A 17 -62.88 33.43 -11.15
C ARG A 17 -64.06 33.79 -10.25
N SER A 18 -63.77 34.38 -9.08
CA SER A 18 -64.62 35.42 -8.46
C SER A 18 -63.78 36.33 -7.56
N ALA A 19 -64.24 37.58 -7.42
CA ALA A 19 -63.49 38.74 -7.01
C ALA A 19 -63.79 39.22 -5.58
N ARG A 20 -62.94 40.14 -5.12
CA ARG A 20 -63.12 41.15 -4.05
C ARG A 20 -63.14 40.64 -2.60
N THR A 21 -62.15 41.06 -1.82
CA THR A 21 -62.38 42.05 -0.74
C THR A 21 -61.05 42.58 -0.18
N PHE A 22 -60.97 43.90 -0.10
CA PHE A 22 -59.96 44.67 0.63
C PHE A 22 -60.15 44.45 2.14
N TRP A 23 -59.09 44.07 2.85
CA TRP A 23 -58.95 44.33 4.28
C TRP A 23 -57.51 44.71 4.59
N LEU A 24 -57.32 45.93 5.08
CA LEU A 24 -56.08 46.39 5.68
C LEU A 24 -55.77 45.53 6.91
N ASN A 25 -54.54 45.03 7.01
CA ASN A 25 -54.01 44.67 8.31
C ASN A 25 -52.50 44.92 8.35
N ALA A 26 -52.13 46.02 9.02
CA ALA A 26 -50.77 46.35 9.36
C ALA A 26 -50.30 45.39 10.47
N ARG A 27 -49.35 44.50 10.17
CA ARG A 27 -48.60 43.76 11.18
C ARG A 27 -47.12 43.66 10.80
N SER A 28 -46.33 44.43 11.54
CA SER A 28 -44.96 44.17 12.00
C SER A 28 -44.08 43.29 11.10
N ARG A 29 -43.21 43.93 10.31
CA ARG A 29 -42.01 43.28 9.75
C ARG A 29 -41.05 42.99 10.90
N ARG A 30 -41.10 41.79 11.47
CA ARG A 30 -39.95 41.23 12.18
C ARG A 30 -38.91 40.83 11.13
N LEU A 31 -37.82 41.59 11.07
CA LEU A 31 -36.58 41.19 10.41
C LEU A 31 -36.06 39.93 11.13
N GLN A 32 -36.33 38.75 10.57
CA GLN A 32 -35.65 37.53 10.95
C GLN A 32 -34.27 37.54 10.28
N LEU A 33 -33.25 37.91 11.06
CA LEU A 33 -31.85 37.66 10.71
C LEU A 33 -31.66 36.14 10.58
N PRO A 34 -31.07 35.63 9.48
CA PRO A 34 -30.70 34.22 9.40
C PRO A 34 -29.56 33.97 10.39
N LEU A 35 -29.82 33.14 11.40
CA LEU A 35 -28.77 32.53 12.21
C LEU A 35 -27.94 31.65 11.28
N LEU A 36 -26.78 32.17 10.86
CA LEU A 36 -25.70 31.41 10.24
C LEU A 36 -25.21 30.38 11.27
N ILE A 37 -25.77 29.18 11.20
CA ILE A 37 -25.21 28.00 11.87
C ILE A 37 -23.87 27.73 11.18
N PRO A 38 -22.72 27.80 11.89
CA PRO A 38 -21.46 27.43 11.29
C PRO A 38 -21.53 25.95 10.92
N ARG A 39 -21.46 25.67 9.61
CA ARG A 39 -21.33 24.33 9.06
C ARG A 39 -20.10 23.71 9.71
N ALA A 40 -20.30 22.68 10.53
CA ALA A 40 -19.21 21.93 11.14
C ALA A 40 -18.22 21.57 10.03
N ALA A 41 -17.01 22.15 10.11
CA ALA A 41 -15.93 21.76 9.24
C ALA A 41 -15.70 20.27 9.50
N THR A 42 -16.10 19.43 8.54
CA THR A 42 -15.68 18.04 8.53
C THR A 42 -14.17 18.09 8.48
N PHE A 43 -13.55 17.82 9.63
CA PHE A 43 -12.12 17.64 9.73
C PHE A 43 -11.82 16.41 8.87
N SER A 44 -11.51 16.67 7.60
CA SER A 44 -10.89 15.71 6.71
C SER A 44 -9.59 15.33 7.38
N GLY A 45 -9.67 14.29 8.22
CA GLY A 45 -8.51 13.71 8.87
C GLY A 45 -7.57 13.32 7.76
N ARG A 46 -6.51 14.11 7.56
CA ARG A 46 -5.34 13.63 6.84
C ARG A 46 -4.96 12.33 7.56
N LYS A 47 -5.25 11.19 6.93
CA LYS A 47 -4.60 9.93 7.28
C LYS A 47 -3.11 10.27 7.27
N PHE A 48 -2.46 10.25 8.44
CA PHE A 48 -1.02 10.31 8.51
C PHE A 48 -0.54 9.12 7.67
N THR A 49 -0.08 9.40 6.45
CA THR A 49 0.45 8.40 5.54
C THR A 49 1.75 7.92 6.17
N MET A 50 1.68 6.80 6.90
CA MET A 50 2.84 6.30 7.62
C MET A 50 3.83 5.72 6.60
N SER A 51 4.80 6.58 6.28
CA SER A 51 5.91 6.29 5.40
C SER A 51 6.97 5.48 6.14
N ILE A 52 7.84 4.88 5.36
CA ILE A 52 9.05 4.21 5.84
C ILE A 52 9.93 5.25 6.56
N LEU A 53 10.19 5.04 7.85
CA LEU A 53 11.00 5.96 8.67
C LEU A 53 12.49 5.67 8.53
N LYS A 54 12.84 4.39 8.59
CA LYS A 54 14.23 3.92 8.52
C LYS A 54 14.25 2.49 8.00
N ILE A 55 15.23 2.20 7.15
CA ILE A 55 15.59 0.83 6.78
C ILE A 55 17.04 0.63 7.19
N HIS A 56 17.34 -0.53 7.76
CA HIS A 56 18.68 -0.92 8.10
C HIS A 56 18.90 -2.41 7.81
N ALA A 57 19.97 -2.71 7.09
CA ALA A 57 20.36 -4.08 6.79
C ALA A 57 21.61 -4.50 7.55
N ARG A 58 21.71 -5.78 7.84
CA ARG A 58 22.86 -6.45 8.46
C ARG A 58 23.12 -7.82 7.84
N GLU A 59 24.33 -8.30 8.06
CA GLU A 59 24.72 -9.68 7.73
C GLU A 59 24.41 -10.59 8.92
N ILE A 60 23.71 -11.71 8.67
CA ILE A 60 23.44 -12.79 9.64
C ILE A 60 23.83 -14.14 9.02
N PHE A 61 23.64 -15.25 9.73
CA PHE A 61 23.90 -16.59 9.19
C PHE A 61 22.61 -17.35 8.85
N ASP A 62 22.62 -18.04 7.71
CA ASP A 62 21.59 -19.01 7.31
C ASP A 62 21.71 -20.32 8.11
N SER A 63 20.77 -21.23 7.90
CA SER A 63 20.74 -22.54 8.59
C SER A 63 21.93 -23.45 8.29
N ARG A 64 22.74 -23.13 7.27
CA ARG A 64 23.97 -23.85 6.89
C ARG A 64 25.23 -23.12 7.32
N GLY A 65 25.10 -22.03 8.11
CA GLY A 65 26.22 -21.22 8.56
C GLY A 65 26.85 -20.33 7.49
N ASN A 66 26.16 -20.05 6.37
CA ASN A 66 26.63 -19.08 5.38
C ASN A 66 26.03 -17.69 5.65
N PRO A 67 26.76 -16.60 5.37
CA PRO A 67 26.20 -15.26 5.49
C PRO A 67 24.96 -15.05 4.63
N THR A 68 23.98 -14.30 5.13
CA THR A 68 22.81 -13.83 4.39
C THR A 68 22.35 -12.46 4.89
N VAL A 69 21.46 -11.82 4.14
CA VAL A 69 20.97 -10.47 4.40
C VAL A 69 19.76 -10.53 5.33
N GLU A 70 19.77 -9.70 6.37
CA GLU A 70 18.60 -9.37 7.18
C GLU A 70 18.32 -7.86 7.10
N VAL A 71 17.05 -7.50 6.99
CA VAL A 71 16.58 -6.12 6.89
C VAL A 71 15.58 -5.83 8.00
N ASP A 72 15.83 -4.74 8.72
CA ASP A 72 14.90 -4.08 9.63
C ASP A 72 14.29 -2.86 8.95
N LEU A 73 12.97 -2.79 8.95
CA LEU A 73 12.20 -1.64 8.49
C LEU A 73 11.42 -1.07 9.66
N HIS A 74 11.57 0.23 9.89
CA HIS A 74 10.84 0.97 10.93
C HIS A 74 9.72 1.80 10.32
N THR A 75 8.54 1.67 10.90
CA THR A 75 7.41 2.59 10.70
C THR A 75 6.95 3.13 12.05
N ALA A 76 5.94 4.01 12.05
CA ALA A 76 5.31 4.47 13.28
C ALA A 76 4.67 3.33 14.10
N LYS A 77 4.40 2.16 13.48
CA LYS A 77 3.80 1.00 14.13
C LYS A 77 4.82 0.04 14.74
N GLY A 78 6.12 0.21 14.46
CA GLY A 78 7.18 -0.61 15.05
C GLY A 78 8.26 -1.02 14.06
N LEU A 79 8.99 -2.08 14.44
CA LEU A 79 10.08 -2.68 13.68
C LEU A 79 9.60 -3.97 13.00
N PHE A 80 9.87 -4.07 11.70
CA PHE A 80 9.55 -5.24 10.88
C PHE A 80 10.84 -5.83 10.31
N ARG A 81 11.07 -7.11 10.58
CA ARG A 81 12.32 -7.80 10.25
C ARG A 81 12.08 -8.90 9.24
N ALA A 82 12.95 -8.99 8.24
CA ALA A 82 12.98 -10.10 7.30
C ALA A 82 14.42 -10.52 6.98
N ALA A 83 14.63 -11.83 6.93
CA ALA A 83 15.88 -12.43 6.49
C ALA A 83 15.67 -13.13 5.15
N VAL A 84 16.72 -13.18 4.35
CA VAL A 84 16.68 -13.72 2.99
C VAL A 84 17.20 -15.16 3.01
N PRO A 85 16.45 -16.13 2.45
CA PRO A 85 16.96 -17.49 2.30
C PRO A 85 18.01 -17.56 1.19
N SER A 86 18.89 -18.57 1.23
CA SER A 86 19.84 -18.85 0.14
C SER A 86 19.75 -20.31 -0.27
N GLY A 87 19.60 -20.53 -1.58
CA GLY A 87 19.54 -21.87 -2.18
C GLY A 87 20.89 -22.60 -2.12
N ALA A 88 20.87 -23.92 -2.23
CA ALA A 88 22.08 -24.71 -2.45
C ALA A 88 22.37 -24.90 -3.96
N SER A 89 21.31 -25.04 -4.75
CA SER A 89 21.36 -25.16 -6.20
C SER A 89 20.67 -23.95 -6.78
N THR A 90 21.44 -23.04 -7.38
CA THR A 90 20.91 -21.88 -8.09
C THR A 90 20.72 -22.25 -9.56
N GLY A 91 19.48 -22.28 -10.02
CA GLY A 91 19.19 -22.41 -11.46
C GLY A 91 19.81 -21.27 -12.27
N ILE A 92 20.22 -21.55 -13.50
CA ILE A 92 20.87 -20.55 -14.39
C ILE A 92 19.98 -19.34 -14.72
N TYR A 93 18.68 -19.45 -14.52
CA TYR A 93 17.69 -18.40 -14.76
C TYR A 93 17.21 -17.72 -13.46
N GLU A 94 17.80 -18.06 -12.31
CA GLU A 94 17.47 -17.39 -11.05
C GLU A 94 18.02 -15.96 -11.03
N ALA A 95 17.33 -15.09 -10.30
CA ALA A 95 17.83 -13.74 -10.05
C ALA A 95 19.12 -13.81 -9.22
N LEU A 96 20.06 -12.90 -9.49
CA LEU A 96 21.42 -13.02 -8.96
C LEU A 96 21.45 -12.81 -7.44
N GLU A 97 21.88 -13.82 -6.70
CA GLU A 97 22.28 -13.65 -5.31
C GLU A 97 23.67 -12.97 -5.24
N LEU A 98 23.74 -11.72 -4.80
CA LEU A 98 25.00 -10.98 -4.74
C LEU A 98 25.84 -11.44 -3.54
N ARG A 99 27.01 -12.02 -3.85
CA ARG A 99 28.05 -12.41 -2.90
C ARG A 99 29.30 -11.55 -3.07
N ASP A 100 30.06 -11.40 -1.99
CA ASP A 100 31.26 -10.56 -1.96
C ASP A 100 32.38 -11.10 -2.84
N ASN A 101 32.47 -12.43 -2.97
CA ASN A 101 33.54 -13.19 -3.63
C ASN A 101 34.94 -12.96 -3.04
N ASP A 102 35.02 -12.42 -1.82
CA ASP A 102 36.25 -12.28 -1.05
C ASP A 102 36.59 -13.61 -0.35
N LYS A 103 37.56 -14.35 -0.89
CA LYS A 103 37.97 -15.66 -0.37
C LYS A 103 38.48 -15.60 1.08
N THR A 104 38.91 -14.43 1.56
CA THR A 104 39.40 -14.27 2.95
C THR A 104 38.27 -14.21 3.97
N ARG A 105 37.04 -13.88 3.55
CA ARG A 105 35.84 -13.82 4.40
C ARG A 105 34.83 -14.88 3.98
N TYR A 106 34.51 -15.80 4.89
CA TYR A 106 33.47 -16.80 4.69
C TYR A 106 33.60 -17.56 3.35
N MET A 107 34.82 -17.85 2.91
CA MET A 107 35.11 -18.52 1.65
C MET A 107 34.50 -17.84 0.41
N GLY A 108 34.39 -16.50 0.39
CA GLY A 108 33.79 -15.74 -0.70
C GLY A 108 32.28 -15.53 -0.58
N LYS A 109 31.64 -16.11 0.45
CA LYS A 109 30.19 -16.07 0.62
C LYS A 109 29.68 -14.90 1.45
N GLY A 110 30.51 -13.92 1.80
CA GLY A 110 30.03 -12.69 2.43
C GLY A 110 28.95 -11.99 1.60
N VAL A 111 28.11 -11.19 2.26
CA VAL A 111 27.04 -10.40 1.62
C VAL A 111 27.15 -8.91 1.97
N SER A 112 28.34 -8.44 2.34
CA SER A 112 28.57 -7.06 2.75
C SER A 112 28.20 -6.05 1.66
N LYS A 113 28.45 -6.37 0.38
CA LYS A 113 28.04 -5.52 -0.76
C LYS A 113 26.53 -5.35 -0.85
N ALA A 114 25.77 -6.45 -0.71
CA ALA A 114 24.31 -6.40 -0.72
C ALA A 114 23.77 -5.58 0.45
N VAL A 115 24.32 -5.79 1.65
CA VAL A 115 23.98 -5.00 2.85
C VAL A 115 24.29 -3.51 2.65
N GLU A 116 25.42 -3.19 2.02
CA GLU A 116 25.83 -1.83 1.70
C GLU A 116 24.87 -1.16 0.72
N HIS A 117 24.47 -1.85 -0.36
CA HIS A 117 23.49 -1.34 -1.32
C HIS A 117 22.15 -1.00 -0.65
N ILE A 118 21.70 -1.83 0.29
CA ILE A 118 20.47 -1.55 1.04
C ILE A 118 20.65 -0.29 1.87
N ASN A 119 21.70 -0.23 2.71
CA ASN A 119 21.89 0.86 3.66
C ASN A 119 22.20 2.21 2.98
N LYS A 120 23.00 2.21 1.90
CA LYS A 120 23.49 3.44 1.26
C LYS A 120 22.68 3.89 0.05
N THR A 121 21.90 3.01 -0.58
CA THR A 121 21.19 3.33 -1.84
C THR A 121 19.70 3.11 -1.73
N ILE A 122 19.25 1.89 -1.40
CA ILE A 122 17.82 1.55 -1.39
C ILE A 122 17.10 2.26 -0.24
N ALA A 123 17.63 2.17 0.98
CA ALA A 123 17.05 2.79 2.17
C ALA A 123 16.80 4.30 2.02
N PRO A 124 17.79 5.14 1.66
CA PRO A 124 17.56 6.57 1.51
C PRO A 124 16.58 6.89 0.36
N ALA A 125 16.60 6.13 -0.74
CA ALA A 125 15.67 6.34 -1.85
C ALA A 125 14.22 6.06 -1.44
N LEU A 126 13.95 4.94 -0.76
CA LEU A 126 12.61 4.56 -0.32
C LEU A 126 12.06 5.53 0.75
N VAL A 127 12.90 5.93 1.71
CA VAL A 127 12.53 6.92 2.73
C VAL A 127 12.22 8.28 2.07
N SER A 128 13.00 8.70 1.08
CA SER A 128 12.81 9.98 0.39
C SER A 128 11.51 10.04 -0.43
N LYS A 129 11.10 8.92 -1.04
CA LYS A 129 9.87 8.83 -1.84
C LYS A 129 8.60 8.86 -1.01
N LYS A 130 8.69 8.61 0.32
CA LYS A 130 7.56 8.62 1.27
C LYS A 130 6.37 7.77 0.82
N LEU A 131 6.66 6.65 0.15
CA LEU A 131 5.63 5.70 -0.27
C LEU A 131 4.98 5.04 0.96
N ASN A 132 3.71 4.68 0.81
CA ASN A 132 2.98 3.96 1.85
C ASN A 132 3.38 2.47 1.79
N VAL A 133 3.68 1.87 2.94
CA VAL A 133 4.07 0.46 3.07
C VAL A 133 3.00 -0.53 2.60
N VAL A 134 1.74 -0.11 2.43
CA VAL A 134 0.68 -0.96 1.84
C VAL A 134 0.78 -1.08 0.32
N GLU A 135 1.54 -0.19 -0.34
CA GLU A 135 1.69 -0.14 -1.81
C GLU A 135 2.87 -1.00 -2.26
N GLN A 136 2.83 -2.29 -1.91
CA GLN A 136 3.89 -3.27 -2.17
C GLN A 136 4.39 -3.22 -3.62
N GLU A 137 3.49 -3.30 -4.60
CA GLU A 137 3.83 -3.31 -6.02
C GLU A 137 4.60 -2.05 -6.46
N LYS A 138 4.26 -0.87 -5.93
CA LYS A 138 4.95 0.37 -6.29
C LYS A 138 6.35 0.43 -5.71
N ILE A 139 6.52 -0.06 -4.47
CA ILE A 139 7.82 -0.11 -3.80
C ILE A 139 8.74 -1.12 -4.52
N ASP A 140 8.20 -2.30 -4.86
CA ASP A 140 8.96 -3.33 -5.57
C ASP A 140 9.35 -2.88 -6.98
N LYS A 141 8.44 -2.25 -7.73
CA LYS A 141 8.74 -1.67 -9.05
C LYS A 141 9.84 -0.61 -8.96
N LEU A 142 9.77 0.28 -7.97
CA LEU A 142 10.81 1.28 -7.75
C LEU A 142 12.18 0.63 -7.49
N MET A 143 12.25 -0.42 -6.69
CA MET A 143 13.52 -1.13 -6.44
C MET A 143 14.05 -1.82 -7.72
N ILE A 144 13.17 -2.43 -8.52
CA ILE A 144 13.52 -3.04 -9.80
C ILE A 144 14.03 -1.99 -10.79
N GLU A 145 13.36 -0.84 -10.90
CA GLU A 145 13.77 0.27 -11.76
C GLU A 145 15.12 0.87 -11.33
N MET A 146 15.35 1.01 -10.01
CA MET A 146 16.63 1.51 -9.48
C MET A 146 17.80 0.57 -9.74
N ASP A 147 17.55 -0.74 -9.69
CA ASP A 147 18.52 -1.75 -10.07
C ASP A 147 18.82 -1.66 -11.58
N GLY A 148 17.77 -1.61 -12.39
CA GLY A 148 17.85 -1.39 -13.84
C GLY A 148 18.36 -2.58 -14.64
N THR A 149 18.57 -3.74 -14.02
CA THR A 149 18.99 -4.97 -14.68
C THR A 149 17.88 -6.02 -14.66
N GLU A 150 17.84 -6.87 -15.69
CA GLU A 150 16.82 -7.92 -15.82
C GLU A 150 16.89 -8.95 -14.67
N ASN A 151 18.10 -9.32 -14.26
CA ASN A 151 18.37 -10.34 -13.25
C ASN A 151 18.67 -9.79 -11.85
N LYS A 152 18.46 -8.48 -11.61
CA LYS A 152 18.75 -7.81 -10.33
C LYS A 152 20.23 -7.90 -9.93
N SER A 153 21.13 -7.87 -10.90
CA SER A 153 22.57 -8.08 -10.69
C SER A 153 23.29 -6.89 -10.07
N LYS A 154 22.73 -5.69 -10.12
CA LYS A 154 23.38 -4.48 -9.57
C LYS A 154 23.32 -4.44 -8.05
N PHE A 155 22.14 -4.61 -7.46
CA PHE A 155 21.99 -4.65 -6.00
C PHE A 155 22.03 -6.06 -5.43
N GLY A 156 21.70 -7.05 -6.24
CA GLY A 156 21.45 -8.42 -5.81
C GLY A 156 19.96 -8.63 -5.51
N ALA A 157 19.44 -9.77 -5.95
CA ALA A 157 18.10 -10.23 -5.64
C ALA A 157 17.88 -10.37 -4.12
N ASN A 158 18.94 -10.77 -3.39
CA ASN A 158 18.93 -10.83 -1.94
C ASN A 158 18.72 -9.46 -1.29
N ALA A 159 19.31 -8.39 -1.83
CA ALA A 159 19.07 -7.04 -1.30
C ALA A 159 17.61 -6.58 -1.49
N ILE A 160 17.10 -6.73 -2.71
CA ILE A 160 15.73 -6.29 -3.06
C ILE A 160 14.69 -7.12 -2.29
N LEU A 161 14.87 -8.44 -2.24
CA LEU A 161 13.93 -9.33 -1.56
C LEU A 161 13.86 -9.07 -0.06
N GLY A 162 15.01 -8.82 0.61
CA GLY A 162 15.04 -8.53 2.04
C GLY A 162 14.20 -7.31 2.40
N VAL A 163 14.33 -6.23 1.61
CA VAL A 163 13.53 -5.02 1.78
C VAL A 163 12.06 -5.27 1.45
N SER A 164 11.78 -5.95 0.33
CA SER A 164 10.43 -6.29 -0.12
C SER A 164 9.62 -7.05 0.94
N LEU A 165 10.23 -8.06 1.57
CA LEU A 165 9.60 -8.84 2.64
C LEU A 165 9.37 -8.02 3.91
N ALA A 166 10.30 -7.14 4.29
CA ALA A 166 10.14 -6.26 5.45
C ALA A 166 9.01 -5.25 5.22
N VAL A 167 8.87 -4.72 3.99
CA VAL A 167 7.76 -3.85 3.57
C VAL A 167 6.43 -4.60 3.65
N CYS A 168 6.36 -5.83 3.14
CA CYS A 168 5.13 -6.64 3.18
C CYS A 168 4.66 -6.91 4.61
N LYS A 169 5.59 -7.23 5.53
CA LYS A 169 5.28 -7.36 6.96
C LYS A 169 4.75 -6.05 7.57
N ALA A 170 5.38 -4.93 7.23
CA ALA A 170 4.92 -3.61 7.67
C ALA A 170 3.53 -3.27 7.10
N GLY A 171 3.27 -3.59 5.82
CA GLY A 171 2.00 -3.38 5.14
C GLY A 171 0.84 -4.17 5.77
N ALA A 172 1.10 -5.39 6.24
CA ALA A 172 0.11 -6.19 6.95
C ALA A 172 -0.33 -5.53 8.26
N VAL A 173 0.64 -5.10 9.09
CA VAL A 173 0.36 -4.39 10.34
C VAL A 173 -0.21 -2.99 10.09
N GLU A 174 0.15 -2.36 8.97
CA GLU A 174 -0.46 -1.11 8.54
C GLU A 174 -1.96 -1.28 8.26
N LYS A 175 -2.35 -2.37 7.60
CA LYS A 175 -3.76 -2.74 7.37
C LYS A 175 -4.47 -3.31 8.61
N GLY A 176 -3.74 -3.72 9.64
CA GLY A 176 -4.29 -4.36 10.84
C GLY A 176 -4.76 -5.80 10.60
N VAL A 177 -4.13 -6.50 9.66
CA VAL A 177 -4.45 -7.89 9.29
C VAL A 177 -3.22 -8.78 9.45
N PRO A 178 -3.38 -10.10 9.65
CA PRO A 178 -2.24 -11.01 9.66
C PRO A 178 -1.56 -11.08 8.29
N LEU A 179 -0.26 -11.43 8.27
CA LEU A 179 0.55 -11.41 7.05
C LEU A 179 -0.02 -12.25 5.91
N TYR A 180 -0.51 -13.47 6.19
CA TYR A 180 -1.10 -14.33 5.18
C TYR A 180 -2.31 -13.68 4.50
N ARG A 181 -3.11 -12.91 5.25
CA ARG A 181 -4.27 -12.19 4.71
C ARG A 181 -3.83 -11.01 3.86
N HIS A 182 -2.80 -10.29 4.31
CA HIS A 182 -2.21 -9.22 3.52
C HIS A 182 -1.69 -9.71 2.17
N ILE A 183 -0.97 -10.85 2.15
CA ILE A 183 -0.48 -11.49 0.94
C ILE A 183 -1.65 -11.95 0.05
N ALA A 184 -2.70 -12.53 0.63
CA ALA A 184 -3.90 -12.92 -0.12
C ALA A 184 -4.55 -11.71 -0.81
N ASP A 185 -4.68 -10.58 -0.09
CA ASP A 185 -5.21 -9.34 -0.67
C ASP A 185 -4.32 -8.80 -1.80
N LEU A 186 -2.99 -8.89 -1.67
CA LEU A 186 -2.05 -8.48 -2.73
C LEU A 186 -2.16 -9.38 -3.97
N ALA A 187 -2.43 -10.66 -3.78
CA ALA A 187 -2.62 -11.64 -4.87
C ALA A 187 -4.04 -11.62 -5.47
N GLY A 188 -4.98 -10.87 -4.89
CA GLY A 188 -6.39 -10.89 -5.30
C GLY A 188 -7.17 -12.15 -4.87
N ASN A 189 -6.66 -12.88 -3.88
CA ASN A 189 -7.28 -14.12 -3.38
C ASN A 189 -8.26 -13.83 -2.24
N ALA A 190 -9.54 -14.12 -2.47
CA ALA A 190 -10.58 -13.92 -1.45
C ALA A 190 -10.53 -14.99 -0.35
N GLU A 191 -10.30 -16.24 -0.72
CA GLU A 191 -10.25 -17.38 0.20
C GLU A 191 -8.81 -17.78 0.52
N VAL A 192 -8.55 -18.13 1.78
CA VAL A 192 -7.24 -18.57 2.26
C VAL A 192 -7.34 -20.06 2.57
N ILE A 193 -6.41 -20.84 2.03
CA ILE A 193 -6.35 -22.30 2.19
C ILE A 193 -5.04 -22.65 2.88
N LEU A 194 -5.07 -23.67 3.75
CA LEU A 194 -3.85 -24.26 4.29
C LEU A 194 -3.28 -25.27 3.28
N PRO A 195 -2.03 -25.12 2.82
CA PRO A 195 -1.41 -26.11 1.96
C PRO A 195 -1.14 -27.41 2.73
N VAL A 196 -1.05 -28.53 2.01
CA VAL A 196 -0.46 -29.76 2.56
C VAL A 196 1.02 -29.47 2.87
N PRO A 197 1.50 -29.76 4.09
CA PRO A 197 2.88 -29.49 4.49
C PRO A 197 3.89 -30.37 3.75
#